data_AF-A0A7J6SSJ1-F1
#
_entry.id   AF-A0A7J6SSJ1-F1
#
_cell.length_a   1.000
_cell.length_b   1.000
_cell.length_c   1.000
_cell.angle_alpha   90.00
_cell.angle_beta   90.00
_cell.angle_gamma   90.00
#
_symmetry.space_group_name_H-M   'P 1'
#
loop_
_entity.id
_entity.type
_entity.pdbx_description
1 polymer ?
#
loop_
_entity_poly.entity_id
_entity_poly.type
_entity_poly.pdbx_seq_one_letter_code
_entity_poly.pdbx_strand_id
1 'polypeptide(L)'
;SILDIKDTKMVQVALEAFEGILRTGAYEQDKRDSSTNHYVEALEECGALTKIEELQQDESEDVYIRAVRILENYCDVEDENQAGDGNVHADGLGAATTT
;
A
#
# COMPACT_ATOMS: atom_id res chain seq x y z
N SER A 1 -26.24 10.51 -1.92
CA SER A 1 -25.02 10.01 -2.61
C SER A 1 -25.21 8.54 -2.94
N ILE A 2 -24.53 7.94 -3.94
CA ILE A 2 -24.63 6.47 -4.16
C ILE A 2 -24.06 5.66 -2.98
N LEU A 3 -23.26 6.35 -2.14
CA LEU A 3 -22.74 5.89 -0.86
C LEU A 3 -23.75 6.05 0.31
N ASP A 4 -24.90 6.66 0.07
CA ASP A 4 -25.93 6.98 1.09
C ASP A 4 -27.10 5.99 1.08
N ILE A 5 -26.99 4.97 0.23
CA ILE A 5 -27.84 3.78 0.28
C ILE A 5 -26.96 2.71 0.92
N LYS A 6 -27.36 2.24 2.10
CA LYS A 6 -26.77 1.10 2.82
C LYS A 6 -26.89 -0.19 1.99
N ASP A 7 -26.23 -0.25 0.85
CA ASP A 7 -26.06 -1.49 0.11
C ASP A 7 -24.71 -2.05 0.49
N THR A 8 -24.68 -2.73 1.63
CA THR A 8 -23.50 -3.44 2.15
C THR A 8 -22.85 -4.29 1.06
N LYS A 9 -23.63 -4.79 0.09
CA LYS A 9 -23.10 -5.53 -1.06
C LYS A 9 -22.25 -4.67 -1.98
N MET A 10 -22.61 -3.41 -2.21
CA MET A 10 -21.82 -2.49 -3.03
C MET A 10 -20.49 -2.15 -2.36
N VAL A 11 -20.50 -1.95 -1.05
CA VAL A 11 -19.28 -1.77 -0.25
C VAL A 11 -18.39 -3.01 -0.34
N GLN A 12 -18.96 -4.20 -0.17
CA GLN A 12 -18.22 -5.46 -0.30
C GLN A 12 -17.61 -5.63 -1.70
N VAL A 13 -18.35 -5.32 -2.76
CA VAL A 13 -17.85 -5.38 -4.15
C VAL A 13 -16.72 -4.37 -4.37
N ALA A 14 -16.84 -3.16 -3.82
CA ALA A 14 -15.78 -2.15 -3.91
C ALA A 14 -14.50 -2.61 -3.17
N LEU A 15 -14.64 -3.17 -1.96
CA LEU A 15 -13.51 -3.71 -1.20
C LEU A 15 -12.83 -4.89 -1.93
N GLU A 16 -13.61 -5.77 -2.56
CA GLU A 16 -13.08 -6.86 -3.38
C GLU A 16 -12.32 -6.34 -4.62
N ALA A 17 -12.82 -5.29 -5.26
CA ALA A 17 -12.12 -4.64 -6.35
C ALA A 17 -10.79 -4.01 -5.89
N PHE A 18 -10.77 -3.34 -4.74
CA PHE A 18 -9.55 -2.78 -4.16
C PHE A 18 -8.53 -3.87 -3.80
N GLU A 19 -8.95 -4.97 -3.18
CA GLU A 19 -8.07 -6.11 -2.89
C GLU A 19 -7.44 -6.68 -4.18
N GLY A 20 -8.22 -6.77 -5.26
CA GLY A 20 -7.72 -7.21 -6.57
C GLY A 20 -6.67 -6.28 -7.18
N ILE A 21 -6.91 -4.96 -7.11
CA ILE A 21 -5.97 -3.94 -7.60
C ILE A 21 -4.68 -3.99 -6.79
N LEU A 22 -4.78 -3.98 -5.46
CA LEU A 22 -3.64 -4.00 -4.55
C LEU A 22 -2.79 -5.26 -4.72
N ARG A 23 -3.44 -6.43 -4.88
CA ARG A 23 -2.76 -7.69 -5.17
C ARG A 23 -2.02 -7.65 -6.51
N THR A 24 -2.61 -7.03 -7.53
CA THR A 24 -1.94 -6.85 -8.82
C THR A 24 -0.71 -5.95 -8.66
N GLY A 25 -0.85 -4.87 -7.88
CA GLY A 25 0.25 -4.00 -7.50
C GLY A 25 1.40 -4.71 -6.82
N ALA A 26 1.12 -5.54 -5.82
CA ALA A 26 2.13 -6.33 -5.11
C ALA A 26 2.87 -7.29 -6.04
N TYR A 27 2.15 -7.94 -6.97
CA TYR A 27 2.76 -8.79 -7.98
C TYR A 27 3.67 -8.02 -8.95
N GLU A 28 3.27 -6.82 -9.35
CA GLU A 28 4.11 -5.97 -10.20
C GLU A 28 5.32 -5.40 -9.45
N GLN A 29 5.14 -5.06 -8.17
CA GLN A 29 6.20 -4.60 -7.29
C GLN A 29 7.32 -5.64 -7.19
N ASP A 30 6.96 -6.88 -6.88
CA ASP A 30 7.90 -8.01 -6.79
C ASP A 30 8.64 -8.25 -8.12
N LYS A 31 7.91 -8.22 -9.24
CA LYS A 31 8.50 -8.39 -10.57
C LYS A 31 9.48 -7.29 -10.98
N ARG A 32 9.25 -6.07 -10.52
CA ARG A 32 10.03 -4.89 -10.89
C ARG A 32 11.10 -4.55 -9.86
N ASP A 33 11.20 -5.34 -8.78
CA ASP A 33 12.06 -5.06 -7.62
C ASP A 33 11.83 -3.62 -7.09
N SER A 34 10.55 -3.22 -7.05
CA SER A 34 10.14 -1.89 -6.58
C SER A 34 10.00 -1.90 -5.07
N SER A 35 10.40 -0.81 -4.42
CA SER A 35 10.25 -0.65 -2.98
C SER A 35 8.81 -0.37 -2.55
N THR A 36 7.97 0.15 -3.45
CA THR A 36 6.58 0.53 -3.14
C THR A 36 5.58 -0.02 -4.16
N ASN A 37 4.34 -0.21 -3.68
CA ASN A 37 3.19 -0.52 -4.50
C ASN A 37 2.51 0.77 -4.94
N HIS A 38 2.66 1.13 -6.22
CA HIS A 38 2.08 2.35 -6.79
C HIS A 38 0.55 2.46 -6.63
N TYR A 39 -0.16 1.34 -6.51
CA TYR A 39 -1.61 1.37 -6.30
C TYR A 39 -1.98 1.76 -4.87
N VAL A 40 -1.12 1.52 -3.88
CA VAL A 40 -1.34 1.99 -2.51
C VAL A 40 -1.25 3.52 -2.49
N GLU A 41 -0.19 4.09 -3.08
CA GLU A 41 -0.01 5.54 -3.22
C GLU A 41 -1.21 6.18 -3.95
N ALA A 42 -1.67 5.60 -5.05
CA ALA A 42 -2.81 6.12 -5.80
C ALA A 42 -4.12 6.10 -4.99
N LEU A 43 -4.33 5.08 -4.15
CA LEU A 43 -5.50 5.00 -3.26
C LEU A 43 -5.40 6.00 -2.11
N GLU A 44 -4.19 6.28 -1.61
CA GLU A 44 -3.95 7.31 -0.60
C GLU A 44 -4.26 8.71 -1.16
N GLU A 45 -3.73 9.05 -2.33
CA GLU A 45 -3.97 10.34 -3.00
C GLU A 45 -5.45 10.59 -3.28
N CYS A 46 -6.21 9.53 -3.58
CA CYS A 46 -7.64 9.60 -3.81
C CYS A 46 -8.48 9.61 -2.51
N GLY A 47 -7.84 9.51 -1.34
CA GLY A 47 -8.52 9.42 -0.03
C GLY A 47 -9.28 8.12 0.19
N ALA A 48 -9.02 7.08 -0.62
CA ALA A 48 -9.69 5.80 -0.52
C ALA A 48 -9.24 5.05 0.75
N LEU A 49 -7.97 5.18 1.14
CA LEU A 49 -7.46 4.57 2.39
C LEU A 49 -8.20 5.09 3.61
N THR A 50 -8.37 6.41 3.73
CA THR A 50 -9.19 7.01 4.80
C THR A 50 -10.61 6.46 4.81
N LYS A 51 -11.19 6.23 3.63
CA LYS A 51 -12.54 5.65 3.56
C LYS A 51 -12.56 4.19 4.01
N ILE A 52 -11.51 3.42 3.75
CA ILE A 52 -11.36 2.03 4.23
C ILE A 52 -11.15 2.01 5.75
N GLU A 53 -10.42 2.97 6.32
CA GLU A 53 -10.29 3.12 7.77
C GLU A 53 -11.64 3.38 8.45
N GLU A 54 -12.47 4.26 7.88
CA GLU A 54 -13.83 4.50 8.39
C GLU A 54 -14.69 3.23 8.39
N LEU A 55 -14.50 2.34 7.42
CA LEU A 55 -15.23 1.06 7.32
C LEU A 55 -14.85 0.07 8.43
N GLN A 56 -13.80 0.33 9.21
CA GLN A 56 -13.52 -0.45 10.42
C GLN A 56 -14.57 -0.23 11.54
N GLN A 57 -15.41 0.80 11.42
CA GLN A 57 -16.50 1.07 12.35
C GLN A 57 -17.87 0.60 11.82
N ASP A 58 -17.88 -0.10 10.68
CA ASP A 58 -19.13 -0.58 10.07
C ASP A 58 -19.78 -1.68 10.93
N GLU A 59 -21.11 -1.71 10.94
CA GLU A 59 -21.90 -2.70 11.69
C GLU A 59 -21.82 -4.11 11.07
N SER A 60 -21.42 -4.21 9.80
CA SER A 60 -21.18 -5.47 9.11
C SER A 60 -19.79 -6.01 9.43
N GLU A 61 -19.76 -7.13 10.16
CA GLU A 61 -18.52 -7.86 10.47
C GLU A 61 -17.71 -8.22 9.20
N ASP A 62 -18.39 -8.59 8.10
CA ASP A 62 -17.73 -8.88 6.82
C ASP A 62 -17.00 -7.66 6.24
N VAL A 63 -17.60 -6.47 6.35
CA VAL A 63 -17.01 -5.21 5.88
C VAL A 63 -15.82 -4.84 6.76
N TYR A 64 -16.00 -4.91 8.07
CA TYR A 64 -14.95 -4.69 9.06
C TYR A 64 -13.72 -5.58 8.81
N ILE A 65 -13.92 -6.90 8.74
CA ILE A 65 -12.83 -7.87 8.55
C ILE A 65 -12.08 -7.59 7.24
N ARG A 66 -12.81 -7.27 6.17
CA ARG A 66 -12.18 -6.97 4.87
C ARG A 66 -11.38 -5.67 4.90
N ALA A 67 -11.92 -4.61 5.52
CA ALA A 67 -11.23 -3.34 5.66
C ALA A 67 -9.92 -3.51 6.45
N VAL A 68 -9.97 -4.20 7.60
CA VAL A 68 -8.80 -4.53 8.41
C VAL A 68 -7.78 -5.32 7.60
N ARG A 69 -8.19 -6.39 6.92
CA ARG A 69 -7.28 -7.21 6.10
C ARG A 69 -6.61 -6.43 4.96
N ILE A 70 -7.31 -5.47 4.35
CA ILE A 70 -6.71 -4.63 3.30
C ILE A 70 -5.65 -3.72 3.91
N LEU A 71 -5.96 -3.07 5.02
CA LEU A 71 -5.02 -2.14 5.67
C LEU A 71 -3.81 -2.88 6.26
N GLU A 72 -4.00 -4.03 6.92
CA GLU A 72 -2.90 -4.84 7.46
C GLU A 72 -1.97 -5.41 6.39
N ASN A 73 -2.48 -5.75 5.20
CA ASN A 73 -1.67 -6.38 4.16
C ASN A 73 -0.95 -5.38 3.24
N TYR A 74 -1.41 -4.13 3.17
CA TYR A 74 -0.95 -3.18 2.16
C TYR A 74 -0.61 -1.79 2.70
N CYS A 75 -1.05 -1.45 3.92
CA CYS A 75 -0.88 -0.12 4.53
C CYS A 75 -0.20 -0.23 5.89
N ASP A 76 0.87 -1.05 5.98
CA ASP A 76 1.67 -1.28 7.19
C ASP A 76 1.68 -0.02 8.09
N VAL A 77 1.05 -0.13 9.27
CA VAL A 77 1.09 0.92 10.28
C VAL A 77 2.55 1.04 10.69
N GLU A 78 3.19 2.13 10.28
CA GLU A 78 4.62 2.42 10.41
C GLU A 78 5.31 1.66 11.55
N ASP A 79 6.25 0.78 11.18
CA ASP A 79 7.52 0.73 11.91
C ASP A 79 8.60 1.08 10.89
N GLU A 80 9.19 2.25 11.09
CA GLU A 80 10.09 2.99 10.21
C GLU A 80 11.46 2.29 9.99
N ASN A 81 11.56 0.97 9.85
CA ASN A 81 12.88 0.32 9.81
C ASN A 81 13.00 -1.10 9.19
N GLN A 82 13.09 -1.20 7.86
CA GLN A 82 13.90 -2.24 7.17
C GLN A 82 13.96 -1.91 5.66
N ALA A 83 15.05 -1.54 4.99
CA ALA A 83 16.43 -1.34 5.36
C ALA A 83 17.02 -0.25 4.46
N GLY A 84 17.78 0.67 5.06
CA GLY A 84 18.79 1.38 4.30
C GLY A 84 19.83 0.40 3.80
N ASP A 85 20.05 0.37 2.48
CA ASP A 85 21.40 0.19 1.96
C ASP A 85 21.86 1.55 1.44
N GLY A 86 22.48 2.31 2.35
CA GLY A 86 23.28 3.45 1.97
C GLY A 86 24.43 2.93 1.12
N ASN A 87 24.32 3.11 -0.19
CA ASN A 87 25.41 2.88 -1.12
C ASN A 87 26.62 3.77 -0.75
N VAL A 88 27.52 3.23 0.07
CA VAL A 88 28.87 3.77 0.31
C VAL A 88 29.86 3.12 -0.64
N HIS A 89 29.67 3.29 -1.95
CA HIS A 89 30.77 3.10 -2.90
C HIS A 89 31.58 4.40 -3.03
N ALA A 90 32.37 4.69 -1.99
CA ALA A 90 33.49 5.60 -2.07
C ALA A 90 34.75 4.82 -2.52
N ASP A 91 34.78 4.39 -3.78
CA ASP A 91 36.02 4.01 -4.45
C ASP A 91 36.51 5.19 -5.31
N GLY A 92 37.15 6.13 -4.62
CA GLY A 92 37.92 7.19 -5.23
C GLY A 92 39.17 6.61 -5.89
N LEU A 93 39.09 6.37 -7.19
CA LEU A 93 40.24 6.09 -8.05
C LEU A 93 41.11 7.35 -8.19
N GLY A 94 42.00 7.59 -7.22
CA GLY A 94 43.06 8.61 -7.27
C GLY A 94 44.32 8.03 -7.91
N ALA A 95 44.38 7.98 -9.24
CA ALA A 95 45.61 7.68 -9.94
C ALA A 95 46.54 8.91 -9.98
N ALA A 96 47.80 8.64 -9.63
CA ALA A 96 49.02 9.37 -9.96
C ALA A 96 49.34 10.68 -9.21
N THR A 97 50.24 10.59 -8.23
CA THR A 97 51.23 11.63 -7.97
C THR A 97 52.58 10.99 -7.58
N THR A 98 53.56 11.20 -8.46
CA THR A 98 54.98 11.49 -8.19
C THR A 98 55.80 10.59 -7.26
N THR A 99 56.83 9.95 -7.81
CA THR A 99 58.22 10.03 -7.33
C THR A 99 59.16 9.86 -8.52
#